data_AF-A0A519VED2-F1
#
_entry.id   AF-A0A519VED2-F1
#
_cell.length_a   1.000
_cell.length_b   1.000
_cell.length_c   1.000
_cell.angle_alpha   90.00
_cell.angle_beta   90.00
_cell.angle_gamma   90.00
#
_symmetry.space_group_name_H-M   'P 1'
#
loop_
_entity.id
_entity.type
_entity.pdbx_description
1 polymer ?
#
loop_
_entity_poly.entity_id
_entity_poly.type
_entity_poly.pdbx_seq_one_letter_code
_entity_poly.pdbx_strand_id
1 'polypeptide(L)'
;MPTTVKNEFFDRDLSWLSFNERVLEEASRADVTLLERINFLSIYSSNLDEFYRVRMPVLLALEKLSKKEKNNVSIADDLLENANQAIRNQQQEYGKTLRESIIPQLRDNKINFIYGVDIP
;
A
#
# COMPACT_ATOMS: atom_id res chain seq x y z
N MET A 1 -7.19 -32.72 22.66
CA MET A 1 -7.53 -31.94 21.46
C MET A 1 -6.83 -30.60 21.60
N PRO A 2 -5.93 -30.19 20.68
CA PRO A 2 -5.40 -28.83 20.75
C PRO A 2 -6.52 -27.86 20.38
N THR A 3 -6.87 -26.98 21.31
CA THR A 3 -7.84 -25.92 21.13
C THR A 3 -7.25 -24.91 20.14
N THR A 4 -7.79 -24.82 18.92
CA THR A 4 -7.46 -23.75 17.99
C THR A 4 -7.96 -22.44 18.58
N VAL A 5 -7.07 -21.71 19.25
CA VAL A 5 -7.35 -20.34 19.68
C VAL A 5 -7.55 -19.53 18.41
N LYS A 6 -8.80 -19.15 18.14
CA LYS A 6 -9.15 -18.27 17.04
C LYS A 6 -8.49 -16.92 17.36
N ASN A 7 -7.59 -16.46 16.51
CA ASN A 7 -6.97 -15.16 16.71
C ASN A 7 -8.02 -14.08 16.43
N GLU A 8 -8.52 -13.42 17.48
CA GLU A 8 -9.61 -12.44 17.39
C GLU A 8 -9.13 -11.03 16.99
N PHE A 9 -7.82 -10.83 16.84
CA PHE A 9 -7.23 -9.54 16.53
C PHE A 9 -6.68 -9.50 15.11
N PHE A 10 -6.83 -8.35 14.46
CA PHE A 10 -6.19 -8.07 13.18
C PHE A 10 -4.67 -7.91 13.35
N ASP A 11 -3.92 -8.36 12.36
CA ASP A 11 -2.49 -8.11 12.31
C ASP A 11 -2.21 -6.60 12.21
N ARG A 12 -1.24 -6.12 12.97
CA ARG A 12 -0.92 -4.69 13.09
C ARG A 12 -0.40 -4.11 11.77
N ASP A 13 0.43 -4.85 11.04
CA ASP A 13 1.08 -4.36 9.83
C ASP A 13 0.11 -4.39 8.65
N LEU A 14 -0.74 -5.42 8.55
CA LEU A 14 -1.85 -5.43 7.59
C LEU A 14 -2.85 -4.32 7.89
N SER A 15 -3.18 -4.08 9.17
CA SER A 15 -4.07 -2.97 9.55
C SER A 15 -3.48 -1.61 9.17
N TRP A 16 -2.16 -1.45 9.29
CA TRP A 16 -1.48 -0.23 8.85
C TRP A 16 -1.56 -0.06 7.33
N LEU A 17 -1.38 -1.15 6.55
CA LEU A 17 -1.52 -1.10 5.09
C LEU A 17 -2.96 -0.78 4.66
N SER A 18 -3.97 -1.29 5.37
CA SER A 18 -5.38 -0.91 5.15
C SER A 18 -5.65 0.55 5.50
N PHE A 19 -5.00 1.12 6.51
CA PHE A 19 -5.06 2.56 6.74
C PHE A 19 -4.45 3.34 5.57
N ASN A 20 -3.29 2.92 5.06
CA ASN A 20 -2.66 3.59 3.93
C ASN A 20 -3.47 3.46 2.64
N GLU A 21 -4.21 2.36 2.47
CA GLU A 21 -5.19 2.19 1.39
C GLU A 21 -6.29 3.26 1.44
N ARG A 22 -6.82 3.59 2.63
CA ARG A 22 -7.80 4.67 2.77
C ARG A 22 -7.26 6.03 2.37
N VAL A 23 -5.97 6.30 2.64
CA VAL A 23 -5.30 7.52 2.16
C VAL A 23 -5.26 7.55 0.63
N LEU A 24 -4.99 6.41 0.00
CA LEU A 24 -5.00 6.29 -1.46
C LEU A 24 -6.41 6.47 -2.05
N GLU A 25 -7.44 5.92 -1.41
CA GLU A 25 -8.83 6.08 -1.85
C GLU A 25 -9.23 7.55 -1.93
N GLU A 26 -8.78 8.41 -1.01
CA GLU A 26 -9.04 9.86 -1.07
C GLU A 26 -8.43 10.52 -2.33
N ALA A 27 -7.35 9.98 -2.88
CA ALA A 27 -6.82 10.43 -4.17
C ALA A 27 -7.67 9.98 -5.38
N SER A 28 -8.42 8.90 -5.25
CA SER A 28 -9.28 8.36 -6.32
C SER A 28 -10.67 8.99 -6.37
N ARG A 29 -11.06 9.71 -5.31
CA ARG A 29 -12.36 10.35 -5.16
C ARG A 29 -12.55 11.58 -6.04
N ALA A 30 -13.69 11.67 -6.71
CA ALA A 30 -14.03 12.77 -7.60
C ALA A 30 -14.53 14.04 -6.87
N ASP A 31 -14.99 13.91 -5.62
CA ASP A 31 -15.43 15.01 -4.76
C ASP A 31 -14.27 15.73 -4.04
N VAL A 32 -13.06 15.15 -4.08
CA VAL A 32 -11.83 15.78 -3.60
C VAL A 32 -11.23 16.66 -4.70
N THR A 33 -10.78 17.87 -4.35
CA THR A 33 -10.23 18.80 -5.34
C THR A 33 -8.96 18.25 -6.00
N LEU A 34 -8.72 18.57 -7.27
CA LEU A 34 -7.65 17.96 -8.06
C LEU A 34 -6.26 18.05 -7.42
N LEU A 35 -5.92 19.19 -6.82
CA LEU A 35 -4.62 19.36 -6.16
C LEU A 35 -4.54 18.62 -4.81
N GLU A 36 -5.64 18.55 -4.06
CA GLU A 36 -5.72 17.73 -2.84
C GLU A 36 -5.52 16.24 -3.15
N ARG A 37 -6.05 15.75 -4.28
CA ARG A 37 -5.83 14.36 -4.73
C ARG A 37 -4.34 14.07 -4.97
N ILE A 38 -3.59 15.03 -5.51
CA ILE A 38 -2.14 14.93 -5.67
C ILE A 38 -1.44 14.91 -4.31
N ASN A 39 -1.89 15.73 -3.35
CA ASN A 39 -1.37 15.69 -1.99
C ASN A 39 -1.62 14.32 -1.33
N PHE A 40 -2.80 13.71 -1.50
CA PHE A 40 -3.07 12.36 -1.00
C PHE A 40 -2.15 11.30 -1.62
N LEU A 41 -1.87 11.37 -2.93
CA LEU A 41 -0.86 10.49 -3.56
C LEU A 41 0.54 10.68 -2.94
N SER A 42 0.92 11.93 -2.64
CA SER A 42 2.20 12.23 -1.98
C SER A 42 2.24 11.68 -0.54
N ILE A 43 1.16 11.84 0.24
CA ILE A 43 1.04 11.32 1.60
C ILE A 43 1.11 9.79 1.60
N TYR A 44 0.33 9.13 0.72
CA TYR A 44 0.36 7.67 0.56
C TYR A 44 1.79 7.16 0.28
N SER A 45 2.50 7.83 -0.64
CA SER A 45 3.87 7.45 -1.02
C SER A 45 4.84 7.61 0.16
N SER A 46 4.78 8.74 0.86
CA SER A 46 5.62 8.99 2.03
C SER A 46 5.35 7.99 3.17
N ASN A 47 4.09 7.64 3.38
CA ASN A 47 3.71 6.61 4.35
C ASN A 47 4.28 5.25 3.93
N LEU A 48 4.12 4.84 2.67
CA LEU A 48 4.62 3.56 2.19
C LEU A 48 6.15 3.45 2.33
N ASP A 49 6.88 4.54 2.09
CA ASP A 49 8.33 4.61 2.34
C ASP A 49 8.67 4.38 3.82
N GLU A 50 7.88 4.95 4.74
CA GLU A 50 8.02 4.70 6.19
C GLU A 50 7.76 3.22 6.52
N PHE A 51 6.74 2.61 5.91
CA PHE A 51 6.44 1.19 6.10
C PHE A 51 7.62 0.31 5.66
N TYR A 52 8.20 0.58 4.49
CA TYR A 52 9.38 -0.13 4.01
C TYR A 52 10.59 0.06 4.92
N ARG A 53 10.75 1.24 5.52
CA ARG A 53 11.89 1.54 6.40
C ARG A 53 11.75 0.88 7.77
N VAL A 54 10.55 0.88 8.35
CA VAL A 54 10.34 0.49 9.75
C VAL A 54 9.73 -0.90 9.92
N ARG A 55 8.76 -1.27 9.08
CA ARG A 55 7.93 -2.47 9.29
C ARG A 55 8.36 -3.65 8.42
N MET A 56 8.69 -3.40 7.15
CA MET A 56 9.13 -4.46 6.23
C MET A 56 10.33 -5.29 6.76
N PRO A 57 11.35 -4.71 7.41
CA PRO A 57 12.45 -5.50 7.98
C PRO A 57 11.99 -6.50 9.04
N VAL A 58 10.97 -6.16 9.82
CA VAL A 58 10.39 -7.04 10.85
C VAL A 58 9.67 -8.21 10.20
N LEU A 59 8.85 -7.95 9.16
CA LEU A 59 8.15 -9.00 8.42
C LEU A 59 9.13 -9.99 7.77
N LEU A 60 10.21 -9.49 7.16
CA LEU A 60 11.27 -10.31 6.57
C LEU A 60 12.02 -11.14 7.63
N ALA A 61 12.25 -10.59 8.82
CA ALA A 61 12.89 -11.33 9.90
C ALA A 61 11.99 -12.46 10.43
N LEU A 62 10.69 -12.20 10.61
CA LEU A 62 9.71 -13.19 11.04
C LEU A 62 9.59 -14.34 10.04
N GLU A 63 9.53 -14.04 8.73
CA GLU A 63 9.49 -15.06 7.67
C GLU A 63 10.72 -15.97 7.71
N LYS A 64 11.92 -15.39 7.86
CA LYS A 64 13.18 -16.17 7.96
C LYS A 64 13.20 -17.08 9.19
N LEU A 65 12.68 -16.62 10.32
CA LEU A 65 12.60 -17.42 11.55
C LEU A 65 11.60 -18.57 11.40
N SER A 66 10.41 -18.32 10.82
CA SER A 66 9.41 -19.37 10.56
C SER A 66 9.99 -20.50 9.70
N LYS A 67 10.69 -20.14 8.61
CA LYS A 67 11.34 -21.12 7.71
C LYS A 67 12.45 -21.94 8.39
N LYS A 68 13.11 -21.39 9.41
CA LYS A 68 14.21 -22.06 10.13
C LYS A 68 13.70 -23.07 11.16
N GLU A 69 12.55 -22.84 11.78
CA GLU A 69 12.12 -23.62 12.95
C GLU A 69 11.26 -24.85 12.63
N LYS A 70 10.69 -25.04 11.42
CA LYS A 70 9.91 -26.24 11.02
C LYS A 70 8.89 -26.76 12.07
N ASN A 71 8.44 -25.93 13.00
CA ASN A 71 7.64 -26.34 14.15
C ASN A 71 6.29 -25.62 14.14
N ASN A 72 5.25 -26.31 13.64
CA ASN A 72 3.82 -26.29 14.04
C ASN A 72 3.12 -24.98 14.48
N VAL A 73 3.61 -23.78 14.16
CA VAL A 73 2.89 -22.51 14.42
C VAL A 73 2.66 -21.77 13.10
N SER A 74 1.53 -22.10 12.48
CA SER A 74 1.00 -21.63 11.18
C SER A 74 0.55 -20.15 11.17
N ILE A 75 1.10 -19.28 12.02
CA ILE A 75 0.56 -17.91 12.20
C ILE A 75 1.27 -16.88 11.29
N ALA A 76 2.50 -17.15 10.85
CA ALA A 76 3.34 -16.18 10.15
C ALA A 76 3.53 -16.45 8.65
N ASP A 77 3.10 -17.61 8.14
CA ASP A 77 3.53 -18.08 6.81
C ASP A 77 3.00 -17.21 5.65
N ASP A 78 1.89 -16.51 5.86
CA ASP A 78 1.29 -15.67 4.80
C ASP A 78 1.40 -14.16 5.07
N LEU A 79 1.95 -13.72 6.21
CA LEU A 79 1.90 -12.29 6.58
C LEU A 79 2.68 -11.40 5.60
N LEU A 80 3.91 -11.79 5.28
CA LEU A 80 4.75 -11.07 4.32
C LEU A 80 4.14 -11.10 2.91
N GLU A 81 3.58 -12.25 2.50
CA GLU A 81 2.94 -12.37 1.19
C GLU A 81 1.69 -11.51 1.09
N ASN A 82 0.84 -11.52 2.12
CA ASN A 82 -0.35 -10.66 2.22
C ASN A 82 0.03 -9.18 2.20
N ALA A 83 1.08 -8.78 2.93
CA ALA A 83 1.57 -7.41 2.91
C ALA A 83 2.07 -7.00 1.51
N ASN A 84 2.87 -7.85 0.87
CA ASN A 84 3.34 -7.61 -0.50
C ASN A 84 2.18 -7.54 -1.51
N GLN A 85 1.18 -8.42 -1.37
CA GLN A 85 0.01 -8.40 -2.25
C GLN A 85 -0.81 -7.12 -2.06
N ALA A 86 -1.04 -6.69 -0.82
CA ALA A 86 -1.72 -5.43 -0.54
C ALA A 86 -0.96 -4.24 -1.15
N ILE A 87 0.36 -4.16 -0.96
CA ILE A 87 1.19 -3.10 -1.54
C ILE A 87 1.13 -3.12 -3.07
N ARG A 88 1.21 -4.30 -3.70
CA ARG A 88 1.09 -4.42 -5.17
C ARG A 88 -0.24 -3.89 -5.67
N ASN A 89 -1.35 -4.26 -5.03
CA ASN A 89 -2.68 -3.78 -5.41
C ASN A 89 -2.79 -2.26 -5.27
N GLN A 90 -2.31 -1.70 -4.15
CA GLN A 90 -2.32 -0.26 -3.91
C GLN A 90 -1.44 0.49 -4.93
N GLN A 91 -0.27 -0.04 -5.30
CA GLN A 91 0.59 0.57 -6.33
C GLN A 91 -0.06 0.55 -7.73
N GLN A 92 -0.83 -0.49 -8.06
CA GLN A 92 -1.61 -0.52 -9.30
C GLN A 92 -2.69 0.57 -9.30
N GLU A 93 -3.44 0.71 -8.20
CA GLU A 93 -4.48 1.74 -8.08
C GLU A 93 -3.90 3.16 -8.07
N TYR A 94 -2.73 3.35 -7.44
CA TYR A 94 -1.96 4.61 -7.52
C TYR A 94 -1.66 4.99 -8.98
N GLY A 95 -1.08 4.05 -9.73
CA GLY A 95 -0.72 4.27 -11.13
C GLY A 95 -1.93 4.58 -12.00
N LYS A 96 -3.03 3.85 -11.77
CA LYS A 96 -4.31 4.06 -12.43
C LYS A 96 -4.89 5.44 -12.13
N THR A 97 -5.00 5.80 -10.85
CA THR A 97 -5.51 7.10 -10.39
C THR A 97 -4.71 8.26 -10.98
N LEU A 98 -3.38 8.15 -10.99
CA LEU A 98 -2.50 9.18 -11.55
C LEU A 98 -2.70 9.31 -13.08
N ARG A 99 -2.62 8.21 -13.83
CA ARG A 99 -2.56 8.21 -15.30
C ARG A 99 -3.92 8.39 -15.96
N GLU A 100 -4.94 7.74 -15.42
CA GLU A 100 -6.27 7.68 -16.04
C GLU A 100 -7.20 8.78 -15.51
N SER A 101 -6.89 9.41 -14.38
CA SER A 101 -7.75 10.43 -13.76
C SER A 101 -7.05 11.77 -13.57
N ILE A 102 -5.97 11.83 -12.79
CA ILE A 102 -5.35 13.10 -12.38
C ILE A 102 -4.66 13.80 -13.55
N ILE A 103 -3.81 13.10 -14.30
CA ILE A 103 -3.08 13.69 -15.44
C ILE A 103 -4.01 14.26 -16.50
N PRO A 104 -5.07 13.55 -16.95
CA PRO A 104 -6.06 14.12 -17.87
C PRO A 104 -6.73 15.39 -17.32
N GLN A 105 -7.15 15.37 -16.05
CA GLN A 105 -7.80 16.54 -15.44
C GLN A 105 -6.85 17.74 -15.29
N LEU A 106 -5.56 17.50 -15.03
CA LEU A 106 -4.56 18.57 -15.03
C LEU A 106 -4.45 19.20 -16.42
N ARG A 107 -4.42 18.38 -17.47
CA ARG A 107 -4.37 18.83 -18.87
C ARG A 107 -5.59 19.67 -19.24
N ASP A 108 -6.79 19.27 -18.82
CA ASP A 108 -8.03 20.04 -19.03
C ASP A 108 -7.97 21.42 -18.35
N ASN A 109 -7.26 21.51 -17.22
CA ASN A 109 -6.98 22.76 -16.51
C ASN A 109 -5.73 23.48 -17.04
N LYS A 110 -5.21 23.11 -18.21
CA LYS A 110 -4.03 23.69 -18.86
C LYS A 110 -2.73 23.53 -18.06
N ILE A 111 -2.66 22.53 -17.19
CA ILE A 111 -1.46 22.12 -16.45
C ILE A 111 -0.91 20.86 -17.10
N ASN A 112 0.20 20.97 -17.82
CA ASN A 112 0.81 19.83 -18.51
C ASN A 112 1.85 19.15 -17.62
N PHE A 113 1.47 18.01 -17.01
CA PHE A 113 2.40 17.14 -16.29
C PHE A 113 3.03 16.13 -17.25
N ILE A 114 4.31 16.33 -17.58
CA ILE A 114 5.08 15.44 -18.46
C ILE A 114 5.48 14.20 -17.67
N TYR A 115 4.85 13.06 -17.97
CA TYR A 115 5.04 11.82 -17.24
C TYR A 115 5.04 10.62 -18.21
N GLY A 116 6.11 9.83 -18.19
CA GLY A 116 6.24 8.63 -19.03
C GLY A 116 6.35 8.90 -20.53
N VAL A 117 6.72 10.13 -20.92
CA VAL A 117 6.89 10.56 -22.32
C VAL A 117 8.18 11.37 -22.46
N ASP A 118 8.75 11.40 -23.66
CA ASP A 118 9.94 12.20 -23.95
C ASP A 118 9.66 13.71 -23.80
N ILE A 119 10.67 14.45 -23.36
CA ILE A 119 10.59 15.90 -23.21
C ILE A 119 10.54 16.52 -24.62
N PRO A 120 9.58 17.43 -24.91
CA PRO A 120 9.49 18.11 -26.20
C PRO A 120 10.70 18.98 -26.54
#